data_AF-A0A821K4R4-F1
#
_entry.id   AF-A0A821K4R4-F1
#
_cell.length_a   1.000
_cell.length_b   1.000
_cell.length_c   1.000
_cell.angle_alpha   90.00
_cell.angle_beta   90.00
_cell.angle_gamma   90.00
#
_symmetry.space_group_name_H-M   'P 1'
#
loop_
_entity.id
_entity.type
_entity.pdbx_description
1 polymer ?
#
loop_
_entity_poly.entity_id
_entity_poly.type
_entity_poly.pdbx_seq_one_letter_code
_entity_poly.pdbx_strand_id
1 'polypeptide(L)'
;MKQHLFHGYMTKNVQKRISEATTAILPSEREMNSGINKARRAMTPTIPTTQLFDIAEPFTKTLHDDDFLIVDKMITRRQRILLFASREQLKMLLGVDTILMDGTFSTCPSVFDQVYTIHAVKYDQSFPCVFGLLPNRLKTTYHFMFQELKSVAMQMQ
;
A
#
# COMPACT_ATOMS: atom_id res chain seq x y z
N MET A 1 -3.23 -9.01 -0.45
CA MET A 1 -3.92 -10.25 -0.01
C MET A 1 -3.41 -11.54 -0.68
N LYS A 2 -2.85 -11.52 -1.90
CA LYS A 2 -2.40 -12.74 -2.61
C LYS A 2 -1.07 -13.35 -2.16
N GLN A 3 -0.13 -12.59 -1.57
CA GLN A 3 1.17 -13.14 -1.13
C GLN A 3 1.09 -13.99 0.15
N HIS A 4 0.18 -13.66 1.07
CA HIS A 4 -0.02 -14.43 2.32
C HIS A 4 -0.61 -15.82 2.06
N LEU A 5 -1.47 -15.96 1.04
CA LEU A 5 -2.06 -17.25 0.66
C LEU A 5 -1.04 -18.18 -0.02
N PHE A 6 -0.11 -17.63 -0.81
CA PHE A 6 0.92 -18.43 -1.49
C PHE A 6 1.97 -18.99 -0.51
N HIS A 7 2.38 -18.20 0.49
CA HIS A 7 3.39 -18.62 1.47
C HIS A 7 2.88 -19.69 2.44
N GLY A 8 1.64 -19.58 2.92
CA GLY A 8 1.02 -20.62 3.76
C GLY A 8 0.77 -21.95 3.03
N TYR A 9 0.68 -21.92 1.70
CA TYR A 9 0.54 -23.12 0.87
C TYR A 9 1.87 -23.86 0.71
N MET A 10 2.99 -23.13 0.62
CA MET A 10 4.34 -23.71 0.49
C MET A 10 4.80 -24.41 1.78
N THR A 11 4.57 -23.82 2.95
CA THR A 11 4.95 -24.43 4.24
C THR A 11 4.20 -25.74 4.51
N LYS A 12 2.90 -25.78 4.22
CA LYS A 12 2.07 -27.00 4.37
C LYS A 12 2.49 -28.12 3.41
N ASN A 13 2.88 -27.79 2.18
CA ASN A 13 3.28 -28.78 1.19
C ASN A 13 4.70 -29.32 1.40
N VAL A 14 5.60 -28.49 1.94
CA VAL A 14 6.95 -28.93 2.31
C VAL A 14 6.87 -29.94 3.45
N GLN A 15 6.17 -29.64 4.55
CA GLN A 15 6.00 -30.58 5.69
C GLN A 15 5.36 -31.92 5.30
N LYS A 16 4.42 -31.92 4.35
CA LYS A 16 3.72 -33.14 3.92
C LYS A 16 4.59 -34.11 3.08
N ARG A 17 5.78 -33.69 2.64
CA ARG A 17 6.65 -34.43 1.71
C ARG A 17 7.99 -34.89 2.29
N ILE A 18 8.18 -34.83 3.61
CA ILE A 18 9.46 -35.13 4.27
C ILE A 18 9.33 -36.37 5.14
N SER A 19 10.41 -37.14 5.27
CA SER A 19 10.43 -38.38 6.06
C SER A 19 10.16 -38.12 7.54
N GLU A 20 9.61 -39.11 8.26
CA GLU A 20 9.28 -38.99 9.71
C GLU A 20 10.49 -38.55 10.56
N ALA A 21 11.69 -39.00 10.20
CA ALA A 21 12.94 -38.59 10.85
C ALA A 21 13.27 -37.10 10.66
N THR A 22 12.85 -36.50 9.54
CA THR A 22 13.06 -35.07 9.26
C THR A 22 12.00 -34.22 9.95
N THR A 23 10.77 -34.73 10.10
CA THR A 23 9.68 -34.05 10.85
C THR A 23 10.05 -33.81 12.30
N ALA A 24 10.81 -34.72 12.92
CA ALA A 24 11.26 -34.60 14.30
C ALA A 24 12.33 -33.51 14.53
N ILE A 25 13.05 -33.09 13.47
CA ILE A 25 14.13 -32.08 13.53
C ILE A 25 13.63 -30.70 13.10
N LEU A 26 12.49 -30.65 12.42
CA LEU A 26 11.95 -29.40 11.90
C LEU A 26 11.31 -28.56 13.02
N PRO A 27 11.58 -27.25 13.06
CA PRO A 27 10.88 -26.35 13.96
C PRO A 27 9.38 -26.42 13.69
N SER A 28 8.58 -26.33 14.74
CA SER A 28 7.14 -26.31 14.63
C SER A 28 6.67 -25.18 13.71
N GLU A 29 5.49 -25.30 13.12
CA GLU A 29 4.91 -24.24 12.29
C GLU A 29 4.87 -22.90 13.03
N ARG A 30 4.64 -22.93 14.35
CA ARG A 30 4.68 -21.76 15.22
C ARG A 30 6.07 -21.15 15.33
N GLU A 31 7.12 -21.96 15.47
CA GLU A 31 8.51 -21.51 15.54
C GLU A 31 9.00 -20.99 14.19
N MET A 32 8.64 -21.65 13.09
CA MET A 32 8.93 -21.18 11.74
C MET A 32 8.25 -19.83 11.47
N ASN A 33 6.96 -19.70 11.81
CA ASN A 33 6.25 -18.42 11.72
C ASN A 33 6.83 -17.36 12.66
N SER A 34 7.27 -17.74 13.86
CA SER A 34 7.95 -16.85 14.81
C SER A 34 9.28 -16.36 14.25
N GLY A 35 10.09 -17.23 13.66
CA GLY A 35 11.35 -16.89 13.00
C GLY A 35 11.13 -15.92 11.83
N ILE A 36 10.13 -16.20 10.98
CA ILE A 36 9.74 -15.33 9.87
C ILE A 36 9.27 -13.96 10.40
N ASN A 37 8.42 -13.93 11.42
CA ASN A 37 7.94 -12.68 12.01
C ASN A 37 9.06 -11.90 12.71
N LYS A 38 10.02 -12.59 13.34
CA LYS A 38 11.20 -11.97 13.95
C LYS A 38 12.11 -11.35 12.89
N ALA A 39 12.35 -12.06 11.78
CA ALA A 39 13.10 -11.53 10.63
C ALA A 39 12.38 -10.31 10.02
N ARG A 40 11.06 -10.38 9.83
CA ARG A 40 10.24 -9.24 9.37
C ARG A 40 10.35 -8.05 10.33
N ARG A 41 10.21 -8.26 11.64
CA ARG A 41 10.30 -7.20 12.65
C ARG A 41 11.68 -6.56 12.68
N ALA A 42 12.75 -7.32 12.48
CA ALA A 42 14.10 -6.79 12.37
C ALA A 42 14.30 -5.87 11.15
N MET A 43 13.49 -6.06 10.10
CA MET A 43 13.48 -5.24 8.89
C MET A 43 12.36 -4.19 8.88
N THR A 44 11.47 -4.17 9.88
CA THR A 44 10.35 -3.23 9.94
C THR A 44 10.83 -1.92 10.58
N PRO A 45 10.72 -0.77 9.90
CA PRO A 45 11.07 0.51 10.48
C PRO A 45 10.23 0.80 11.73
N THR A 46 10.79 1.57 12.67
CA THR A 46 10.03 2.10 13.80
C THR A 46 8.82 2.86 13.27
N ILE A 47 7.62 2.54 13.78
CA ILE A 47 6.38 3.21 13.38
C ILE A 47 6.51 4.70 13.72
N PRO A 48 6.38 5.62 12.76
CA PRO A 48 6.47 7.04 13.02
C PRO A 48 5.41 7.49 14.02
N THR A 49 5.73 8.50 14.84
CA THR A 49 4.77 9.14 15.76
C THR A 49 4.13 10.39 15.17
N THR A 50 4.70 10.92 14.09
CA THR A 50 4.19 12.08 13.35
C THR A 50 4.27 11.84 11.85
N GLN A 51 3.68 12.72 11.05
CA GLN A 51 3.77 12.66 9.58
C GLN A 51 5.09 13.23 9.02
N LEU A 52 5.97 13.75 9.89
CA LEU A 52 7.30 14.25 9.56
C LEU A 52 8.30 13.09 9.61
N PHE A 53 8.29 12.26 8.57
CA PHE A 53 9.22 11.15 8.41
C PHE A 53 9.69 11.06 6.95
N ASP A 54 10.89 10.54 6.73
CA ASP A 54 11.39 10.30 5.38
C ASP A 54 10.79 9.01 4.83
N ILE A 55 10.36 9.05 3.57
CA ILE A 55 9.90 7.86 2.86
C ILE A 55 11.11 7.26 2.16
N ALA A 56 11.51 6.07 2.57
CA ALA A 56 12.61 5.38 1.91
C ALA A 56 12.25 5.09 0.44
N GLU A 57 13.25 5.22 -0.42
CA GLU A 57 13.12 5.11 -1.87
C GLU A 57 12.38 3.83 -2.36
N PRO A 58 12.56 2.64 -1.75
CA PRO A 58 11.81 1.45 -2.17
C PRO A 58 10.28 1.57 -2.01
N PHE A 59 9.80 2.53 -1.21
CA PHE A 59 8.36 2.81 -1.03
C PHE A 59 7.84 3.94 -1.93
N THR A 60 8.73 4.62 -2.65
CA THR A 60 8.35 5.64 -3.64
C THR A 60 8.29 5.08 -5.06
N LYS A 61 8.76 3.85 -5.26
CA LYS A 61 8.84 3.14 -6.55
C LYS A 61 7.91 1.94 -6.64
N THR A 62 7.63 1.54 -7.88
CA THR A 62 7.01 0.23 -8.19
C THR A 62 8.07 -0.89 -8.14
N LEU A 63 7.62 -2.14 -8.30
CA LEU A 63 8.54 -3.29 -8.43
C LEU A 63 9.42 -3.24 -9.70
N HIS A 64 9.08 -2.37 -10.64
CA HIS A 64 9.82 -2.15 -11.89
C HIS A 64 10.64 -0.86 -11.86
N ASP A 65 10.82 -0.24 -10.69
CA ASP A 65 11.61 0.99 -10.48
C ASP A 65 10.98 2.29 -11.06
N ASP A 66 9.77 2.19 -11.60
CA ASP A 66 8.97 3.36 -11.99
C ASP A 66 8.45 4.14 -10.78
N ASP A 67 8.26 5.45 -10.94
CA ASP A 67 7.70 6.30 -9.88
C ASP A 67 6.29 5.85 -9.49
N PHE A 68 6.07 5.76 -8.18
CA PHE A 68 4.79 5.38 -7.60
C PHE A 68 4.26 6.43 -6.63
N LEU A 69 5.12 7.08 -5.83
CA LEU A 69 4.74 8.24 -5.03
C LEU A 69 4.67 9.47 -5.92
N ILE A 70 3.45 9.87 -6.29
CA ILE A 70 3.20 10.97 -7.25
C ILE A 70 2.98 12.33 -6.57
N VAL A 71 2.56 12.32 -5.29
CA VAL A 71 2.36 13.54 -4.51
C VAL A 71 2.87 13.30 -3.10
N ASP A 72 3.73 14.21 -2.66
CA ASP A 72 4.21 14.31 -1.28
C ASP A 72 4.21 15.78 -0.86
N LYS A 73 3.18 16.20 -0.12
CA LYS A 73 2.94 17.61 0.19
C LYS A 73 2.52 17.81 1.64
N MET A 74 3.18 18.75 2.31
CA MET A 74 2.71 19.29 3.59
C MET A 74 1.63 20.35 3.34
N ILE A 75 0.40 20.10 3.78
CA ILE A 75 -0.71 21.07 3.72
C ILE A 75 -0.72 22.02 4.93
N THR A 76 -0.12 21.61 6.05
CA THR A 76 0.19 22.45 7.21
C THR A 76 1.51 21.99 7.83
N ARG A 77 1.99 22.65 8.90
CA ARG A 77 3.24 22.24 9.59
C ARG A 77 3.24 20.80 10.11
N ARG A 78 2.08 20.15 10.27
CA ARG A 78 1.95 18.79 10.82
C ARG A 78 1.07 17.86 9.99
N GLN A 79 0.57 18.33 8.86
CA GLN A 79 -0.35 17.56 8.02
C GLN A 79 0.23 17.44 6.62
N ARG A 80 0.32 16.20 6.15
CA ARG A 80 0.92 15.73 4.93
C ARG A 80 -0.12 14.96 4.15
N ILE A 81 -0.10 15.10 2.84
CA ILE A 81 -0.84 14.25 1.92
C ILE A 81 0.19 13.47 1.10
N LEU A 82 -0.02 12.17 1.04
CA LEU A 82 0.73 11.28 0.16
C LEU A 82 -0.24 10.68 -0.85
N LEU A 83 0.07 10.74 -2.14
CA LEU A 83 -0.68 10.02 -3.17
C LEU A 83 0.25 9.09 -3.94
N PHE A 84 -0.23 7.89 -4.15
CA PHE A 84 0.47 6.82 -4.84
C PHE A 84 -0.34 6.33 -6.03
N ALA A 85 0.28 6.31 -7.20
CA ALA A 85 -0.23 5.71 -8.41
C ALA A 85 0.91 5.54 -9.42
N SER A 86 0.90 4.45 -10.18
CA SER A 86 1.75 4.32 -11.37
C SER A 86 1.17 5.09 -12.55
N ARG A 87 2.00 5.33 -13.57
CA ARG A 87 1.56 5.95 -14.83
C ARG A 87 0.46 5.14 -15.52
N GLU A 88 0.54 3.82 -15.49
CA GLU A 88 -0.43 2.90 -16.09
C GLU A 88 -1.77 2.98 -15.36
N GLN A 89 -1.75 3.05 -14.02
CA GLN A 89 -2.95 3.24 -13.22
C GLN A 89 -3.61 4.59 -13.48
N LEU A 90 -2.83 5.67 -13.62
CA LEU A 90 -3.37 6.99 -13.96
C LEU A 90 -3.96 7.02 -15.37
N LYS A 91 -3.29 6.42 -16.37
CA LYS A 91 -3.83 6.26 -17.72
C LYS A 91 -5.13 5.47 -17.72
N MET A 92 -5.21 4.39 -16.94
CA MET A 92 -6.43 3.61 -16.78
C MET A 92 -7.56 4.47 -16.18
N LEU A 93 -7.25 5.23 -15.13
CA LEU A 93 -8.22 6.10 -14.46
C LEU A 93 -8.76 7.20 -15.40
N LEU A 94 -7.90 7.77 -16.26
CA LEU A 94 -8.29 8.80 -17.23
C LEU A 94 -9.10 8.23 -18.42
N GLY A 95 -9.04 6.92 -18.64
CA GLY A 95 -9.67 6.25 -19.78
C GLY A 95 -11.01 5.58 -19.46
N VAL A 96 -11.58 5.78 -18.27
CA VAL A 96 -12.87 5.20 -17.86
C VAL A 96 -13.93 6.28 -17.63
N ASP A 97 -15.19 5.93 -17.90
CA ASP A 97 -16.33 6.84 -17.70
C ASP A 97 -16.82 6.87 -16.24
N THR A 98 -16.48 5.83 -15.47
CA THR A 98 -16.94 5.66 -14.10
C THR A 98 -15.78 5.39 -13.16
N ILE A 99 -15.73 6.16 -12.08
CA ILE A 99 -14.77 6.00 -11.00
C ILE A 99 -15.52 5.80 -9.68
N LEU A 100 -14.97 4.96 -8.81
CA LEU A 100 -15.44 4.76 -7.45
C LEU A 100 -14.40 5.31 -6.49
N MET A 101 -14.86 5.88 -5.39
CA MET A 101 -13.96 6.41 -4.37
C MET A 101 -14.40 5.91 -3.00
N ASP A 102 -13.44 5.40 -2.23
CA ASP A 102 -13.70 4.92 -0.87
C ASP A 102 -12.61 5.38 0.08
N GLY A 103 -13.02 5.71 1.30
CA GLY A 103 -12.16 6.15 2.37
C GLY A 103 -12.20 5.20 3.54
N THR A 104 -11.16 4.40 3.72
CA THR A 104 -11.08 3.38 4.77
C THR A 104 -10.35 3.90 6.01
N PHE A 105 -10.98 3.80 7.18
CA PHE A 105 -10.47 4.35 8.45
C PHE A 105 -9.86 3.29 9.37
N SER A 106 -10.45 2.10 9.43
CA SER A 106 -10.09 1.04 10.38
C SER A 106 -8.69 0.45 10.16
N THR A 107 -8.11 0.68 8.99
CA THR A 107 -6.80 0.15 8.58
C THR A 107 -5.74 1.22 8.40
N CYS A 108 -6.04 2.48 8.75
CA CYS A 108 -5.11 3.59 8.55
C CYS A 108 -3.97 3.58 9.59
N PRO A 109 -2.70 3.82 9.18
CA PRO A 109 -1.61 4.03 10.13
C PRO A 109 -1.95 5.16 11.09
N SER A 110 -1.58 5.03 12.37
CA SER A 110 -1.96 5.99 13.44
C SER A 110 -1.54 7.44 13.19
N VAL A 111 -0.58 7.66 12.29
CA VAL A 111 -0.13 9.01 11.91
C VAL A 111 -1.01 9.67 10.86
N PHE A 112 -1.88 8.94 10.17
CA PHE A 112 -2.87 9.45 9.21
C PHE A 112 -4.28 9.12 9.68
N ASP A 113 -5.26 9.89 9.22
CA ASP A 113 -6.66 9.71 9.63
C ASP A 113 -7.44 8.79 8.69
N GLN A 114 -6.96 8.63 7.46
CA GLN A 114 -7.68 7.89 6.42
C GLN A 114 -6.75 7.38 5.32
N VAL A 115 -7.01 6.16 4.86
CA VAL A 115 -6.56 5.66 3.55
C VAL A 115 -7.67 5.94 2.55
N TYR A 116 -7.39 6.72 1.52
CA TYR A 116 -8.32 7.04 0.44
C TYR A 116 -7.98 6.23 -0.81
N THR A 117 -8.96 5.67 -1.50
CA THR A 117 -8.73 4.90 -2.72
C THR A 117 -9.65 5.37 -3.83
N ILE A 118 -9.09 5.54 -5.03
CA ILE A 118 -9.85 5.85 -6.24
C ILE A 118 -9.68 4.69 -7.20
N HIS A 119 -10.81 4.16 -7.66
CA HIS A 119 -10.89 3.00 -8.52
C HIS A 119 -11.46 3.37 -9.88
N ALA A 120 -10.88 2.80 -10.93
CA ALA A 120 -11.44 2.83 -12.27
C ALA A 120 -12.41 1.65 -12.44
N VAL A 121 -13.58 1.90 -13.01
CA VAL A 121 -14.51 0.83 -13.38
C VAL A 121 -14.33 0.50 -14.85
N LYS A 122 -13.89 -0.72 -15.14
CA LYS A 122 -13.68 -1.22 -16.51
C LYS A 122 -14.13 -2.67 -16.59
N TYR A 123 -14.86 -3.04 -17.64
CA TYR A 123 -15.39 -4.39 -17.82
C TYR A 123 -16.18 -4.91 -16.59
N ASP A 124 -17.02 -4.04 -16.01
CA ASP A 124 -17.81 -4.31 -14.79
C ASP A 124 -16.98 -4.72 -13.56
N GLN A 125 -15.67 -4.40 -13.56
CA GLN A 125 -14.75 -4.63 -12.46
C GLN A 125 -14.13 -3.33 -11.98
N SER A 126 -13.89 -3.25 -10.67
CA SER A 126 -13.26 -2.10 -10.02
C SER A 126 -11.77 -2.36 -9.82
N PHE A 127 -10.93 -1.47 -10.34
CA PHE A 127 -9.48 -1.54 -10.23
C PHE A 127 -8.95 -0.35 -9.43
N PRO A 128 -8.25 -0.55 -8.31
CA PRO A 128 -7.68 0.55 -7.55
C PRO A 128 -6.52 1.19 -8.32
N CYS A 129 -6.65 2.48 -8.59
CA CYS A 129 -5.70 3.25 -9.39
C CYS A 129 -4.88 4.22 -8.54
N VAL A 130 -5.51 4.87 -7.56
CA VAL A 130 -4.83 5.84 -6.69
C VAL A 130 -5.07 5.47 -5.24
N PHE A 131 -4.00 5.53 -4.45
CA PHE A 131 -4.04 5.37 -3.00
C PHE A 131 -3.56 6.66 -2.34
N GLY A 132 -4.30 7.15 -1.36
CA GLY A 132 -3.98 8.37 -0.64
C GLY A 132 -3.88 8.12 0.86
N LEU A 133 -2.86 8.72 1.49
CA LEU A 133 -2.81 8.85 2.95
C LEU A 133 -3.16 10.29 3.29
N LEU A 134 -4.33 10.47 3.89
CA LEU A 134 -4.87 11.79 4.19
C LEU A 134 -4.77 12.11 5.68
N PRO A 135 -4.43 13.36 6.04
CA PRO A 135 -4.16 13.73 7.42
C PRO A 135 -5.44 14.01 8.23
N ASN A 136 -6.60 14.16 7.58
CA ASN A 136 -7.90 14.39 8.19
C ASN A 136 -9.02 14.22 7.12
N ARG A 137 -10.28 14.36 7.54
CA ARG A 137 -11.48 14.22 6.69
C ARG A 137 -12.10 15.56 6.27
N LEU A 138 -11.33 16.63 6.23
CA LEU A 138 -11.84 17.96 5.89
C LEU A 138 -12.07 18.10 4.39
N LYS A 139 -13.12 18.83 4.01
CA LYS A 139 -13.41 19.17 2.62
C LYS A 139 -12.21 19.84 1.92
N THR A 140 -11.48 20.68 2.64
CA THR A 140 -10.28 21.36 2.14
C THR A 140 -9.16 20.37 1.78
N THR A 141 -8.97 19.34 2.61
CA THR A 141 -8.00 18.25 2.37
C THR A 141 -8.36 17.46 1.11
N TYR A 142 -9.63 17.08 0.94
CA TYR A 142 -10.07 16.41 -0.27
C TYR A 142 -9.92 17.29 -1.51
N HIS A 143 -10.29 18.57 -1.41
CA HIS A 143 -10.14 19.52 -2.51
C HIS A 143 -8.67 19.64 -2.95
N PHE A 144 -7.75 19.81 -2.00
CA PHE A 144 -6.32 19.87 -2.27
C PHE A 144 -5.82 18.56 -2.92
N MET A 145 -6.20 17.40 -2.37
CA MET A 145 -5.85 16.11 -2.95
C MET A 145 -6.31 15.98 -4.42
N PHE A 146 -7.55 16.33 -4.73
CA PHE A 146 -8.06 16.26 -6.11
C PHE A 146 -7.38 17.27 -7.03
N GLN A 147 -7.00 18.45 -6.53
CA GLN A 147 -6.24 19.43 -7.31
C GLN A 147 -4.85 18.91 -7.67
N GLU A 148 -4.12 18.36 -6.70
CA GLU A 148 -2.79 17.77 -6.95
C GLU A 148 -2.90 16.58 -7.90
N LEU A 149 -3.86 15.67 -7.69
CA LEU A 149 -4.07 14.53 -8.58
C LEU A 149 -4.38 14.98 -10.02
N LYS A 150 -5.22 16.00 -10.19
CA LYS A 150 -5.52 16.56 -11.51
C LYS A 150 -4.27 17.19 -12.14
N SER A 151 -3.47 17.91 -11.36
CA SER A 151 -2.21 18.52 -11.82
C SER A 151 -1.24 17.46 -12.35
N VAL A 152 -1.01 16.39 -11.57
CA VAL A 152 -0.18 15.25 -11.98
C VAL A 152 -0.73 14.60 -13.25
N ALA A 153 -2.04 14.33 -13.30
CA ALA A 153 -2.66 13.70 -14.46
C ALA A 153 -2.52 14.53 -15.75
N MET A 154 -2.58 15.86 -15.66
CA MET A 154 -2.40 16.76 -16.81
C MET A 154 -0.95 16.81 -17.29
N GLN A 155 0.04 16.64 -16.40
CA GLN A 155 1.46 16.58 -16.79
C GLN A 155 1.83 15.29 -17.54
N MET A 156 0.97 14.27 -17.48
CA MET A 156 1.22 12.97 -18.11
C MET A 156 0.63 12.83 -19.53
N GLN A 157 -0.19 13.78 -19.96
CA GLN A 157 -0.76 13.89 -21.31
C GLN A 157 0.26 14.48 -22.27
#